data_AF-A0A2S6TKC1-F1
#
_entry.id   AF-A0A2S6TKC1-F1
#
_cell.length_a   1.000
_cell.length_b   1.000
_cell.length_c   1.000
_cell.angle_alpha   90.00
_cell.angle_beta   90.00
_cell.angle_gamma   90.00
#
_symmetry.space_group_name_H-M   'P 1'
#
loop_
_entity.id
_entity.type
_entity.pdbx_description
1 polymer ?
#
loop_
_entity_poly.entity_id
_entity_poly.type
_entity_poly.pdbx_seq_one_letter_code
_entity_poly.pdbx_strand_id
1 'polypeptide(L)' 'DNVLVNPHAAASAIECLERMGVQAAQNILDQFDGKLDPQMVINSEVL' A
#
# COMPACT_ATOMS: atom_id res chain seq x y z
N ASP A 1 13.50 -15.65 -27.83
CA ASP A 1 14.21 -16.31 -26.71
C ASP A 1 14.93 -15.36 -25.74
N ASN A 2 14.69 -14.04 -25.75
CA ASN A 2 15.29 -13.10 -24.79
C ASN A 2 14.24 -12.53 -23.84
N VAL A 3 13.80 -13.32 -22.86
CA VAL A 3 12.81 -12.88 -21.85
C VAL A 3 13.45 -12.91 -20.47
N LEU A 4 13.33 -11.81 -19.75
CA LEU A 4 13.69 -11.70 -18.34
C LEU A 4 12.43 -11.79 -17.50
N VAL A 5 12.41 -12.66 -16.50
CA VAL A 5 11.30 -12.83 -15.57
C VAL A 5 11.75 -12.48 -14.17
N ASN A 6 10.86 -11.88 -13.36
CA ASN A 6 11.08 -11.70 -11.94
C ASN A 6 10.04 -12.50 -11.14
N PRO A 7 10.39 -12.98 -9.94
CA PRO A 7 9.46 -13.72 -9.09
C PRO A 7 8.61 -12.73 -8.27
N HIS A 8 7.91 -11.80 -8.92
CA HIS A 8 7.10 -10.78 -8.24
C HIS A 8 7.90 -9.93 -7.22
N ALA A 9 9.13 -9.57 -7.54
CA ALA A 9 10.05 -8.90 -6.61
C ALA A 9 10.22 -7.39 -6.86
N ALA A 10 9.34 -6.79 -7.69
CA ALA A 10 9.51 -5.40 -8.15
C ALA A 10 9.50 -4.37 -7.00
N ALA A 11 8.71 -4.62 -5.96
CA ALA A 11 8.57 -3.74 -4.80
C ALA A 11 9.31 -4.24 -3.54
N SER A 12 10.15 -5.27 -3.67
CA SER A 12 10.75 -5.98 -2.53
C SER A 12 12.01 -5.33 -1.94
N ALA A 13 12.31 -4.08 -2.30
CA ALA A 13 13.32 -3.31 -1.57
C ALA A 13 12.90 -3.17 -0.10
N ILE A 14 13.85 -3.25 0.83
CA ILE A 14 13.58 -3.27 2.28
C ILE A 14 12.78 -2.02 2.69
N GLU A 15 13.19 -0.85 2.19
CA GLU A 15 12.57 0.43 2.47
C GLU A 15 11.14 0.51 1.91
N CYS A 16 10.86 -0.15 0.79
CA CYS A 16 9.52 -0.23 0.21
C CYS A 16 8.60 -1.10 1.09
N LEU A 17 9.09 -2.28 1.50
CA LEU A 17 8.32 -3.18 2.35
C LEU A 17 8.00 -2.54 3.71
N GLU A 18 8.97 -1.86 4.32
CA GLU A 18 8.77 -1.12 5.58
C GLU A 18 7.71 -0.02 5.42
N ARG A 19 7.83 0.84 4.40
CA ARG A 19 6.88 1.93 4.17
C ARG A 19 5.47 1.43 3.88
N MET A 20 5.35 0.39 3.05
CA MET A 20 4.06 -0.23 2.74
C MET A 20 3.40 -0.82 4.00
N GLY A 21 4.17 -1.51 4.83
CA GLY A 21 3.66 -2.08 6.08
C GLY A 21 3.18 -1.00 7.05
N VAL A 22 3.97 0.05 7.24
CA VAL A 22 3.60 1.19 8.09
C VAL A 22 2.34 1.89 7.56
N GLN A 23 2.28 2.19 6.25
CA GLN A 23 1.13 2.85 5.65
C GLN A 23 -0.15 2.01 5.76
N ALA A 24 -0.05 0.70 5.57
CA ALA A 24 -1.20 -0.19 5.71
C ALA A 24 -1.74 -0.19 7.15
N ALA A 25 -0.86 -0.24 8.15
CA ALA A 25 -1.25 -0.14 9.55
C ALA A 25 -1.87 1.24 9.86
N GLN A 26 -1.29 2.33 9.34
CA GLN A 26 -1.78 3.68 9.57
C GLN A 26 -3.18 3.89 8.96
N ASN A 27 -3.43 3.42 7.74
CA ASN A 27 -4.76 3.51 7.12
C ASN A 27 -5.85 2.84 7.95
N ILE A 28 -5.54 1.71 8.60
CA ILE A 28 -6.49 1.00 9.48
C ILE A 28 -6.79 1.87 10.71
N LEU A 29 -5.77 2.41 11.36
CA LEU A 29 -5.94 3.26 12.55
C LEU A 29 -6.71 4.54 12.21
N ASP A 30 -6.36 5.19 11.11
CA ASP A 30 -6.99 6.43 10.67
C ASP A 30 -8.49 6.25 10.38
N GLN A 31 -8.90 5.09 9.85
CA GLN A 31 -10.31 4.76 9.67
C GLN A 31 -11.08 4.75 10.99
N PHE A 32 -10.52 4.13 12.04
CA PHE A 32 -11.16 4.09 13.36
C PHE A 32 -11.17 5.46 14.05
N ASP A 33 -10.18 6.29 13.75
CA ASP A 33 -10.07 7.65 14.28
C ASP A 33 -10.89 8.69 13.47
N GLY A 34 -11.52 8.30 12.36
CA GLY A 34 -12.25 9.21 11.47
C GLY A 34 -11.34 10.19 10.72
N LYS A 35 -10.07 9.82 10.53
CA LYS A 35 -9.01 10.62 9.87
C LYS A 35 -8.51 9.98 8.57
N LEU A 36 -9.21 8.98 8.04
CA LEU A 36 -8.78 8.26 6.84
C LEU A 36 -8.55 9.25 5.69
N ASP A 37 -7.35 9.22 5.12
CA ASP A 37 -7.01 10.00 3.94
C ASP A 37 -7.86 9.53 2.74
N PRO A 38 -8.73 10.38 2.17
CA PRO A 38 -9.53 10.01 1.00
C PRO A 38 -8.70 9.61 -0.22
N GLN A 39 -7.44 10.07 -0.32
CA GLN A 39 -6.53 9.67 -1.41
C GLN A 39 -6.08 8.21 -1.29
N MET A 40 -6.17 7.63 -0.10
CA MET A 40 -5.83 6.24 0.17
C MET A 40 -7.02 5.29 -0.02
N VAL A 41 -8.17 5.80 -0.51
CA VAL A 41 -9.41 5.04 -0.72
C VAL A 41 -9.69 4.91 -2.20
N ILE A 42 -9.58 3.68 -2.71
CA ILE A 42 -9.77 3.38 -4.14
C ILE A 42 -11.25 3.46 -4.54
N ASN A 43 -12.13 3.00 -3.66
CA ASN A 43 -13.58 2.96 -3.85
C ASN A 43 -14.24 4.17 -3.18
N SER A 44 -13.93 5.37 -3.66
CA SER A 44 -14.33 6.63 -3.01
C SER A 44 -15.86 6.81 -2.89
N GLU A 45 -16.67 6.03 -3.61
CA GLU A 45 -18.12 6.00 -3.48
C GLU A 45 -18.65 5.48 -2.13
N VAL A 46 -17.80 4.89 -1.29
CA VAL A 46 -18.18 4.38 0.05
C VAL A 46 -17.86 5.35 1.19
N LEU A 47 -17.27 6.51 0.88
CA LEU A 47 -16.94 7.55 1.86
C LEU A 47 -18.15 8.42 2.22
#